data_AF-A0A661QLW5-F1
#
_entry.id   AF-A0A661QLW5-F1
#
_cell.length_a   1.000
_cell.length_b   1.000
_cell.length_c   1.000
_cell.angle_alpha   90.00
_cell.angle_beta   90.00
_cell.angle_gamma   90.00
#
_symmetry.space_group_name_H-M   'P 1'
#
loop_
_entity.id
_entity.type
_entity.pdbx_description
1 polymer ?
#
loop_
_entity_poly.entity_id
_entity_poly.type
_entity_poly.pdbx_seq_one_letter_code
_entity_poly.pdbx_strand_id
1 'polypeptide(L)'
;MRIALVSTPWPLFNRPSIQLGSLKAFISDRLPEVKVDTFHLYLQVAAALGYPLYEEISQSAWLAEPLYAALLYPEQLEAIERFWNRRVSRTNHCKQLPFLELCEKLSKCSKEILSAQDWARYRLIGLSVCFSQLTSSIYFITQIRKMAPDVPIVVGGSSCAGALGKSLLQTFPDITFVIEGEGELPLMKLVQEIATTKAPDAPAPGT
;
A
#
# COMPACT_ATOMS: atom_id res chain seq x y z
N MET A 1 5.87 -19.47 9.42
CA MET A 1 4.82 -18.60 8.79
C MET A 1 5.50 -17.55 7.92
N ARG A 2 4.80 -16.92 6.96
CA ARG A 2 5.32 -15.80 6.16
C ARG A 2 4.37 -14.60 6.19
N ILE A 3 4.90 -13.40 6.36
CA ILE A 3 4.15 -12.14 6.29
C ILE A 3 4.80 -11.20 5.27
N ALA A 4 4.00 -10.32 4.66
CA ALA A 4 4.47 -9.28 3.76
C ALA A 4 4.32 -7.92 4.45
N LEU A 5 5.34 -7.08 4.35
CA LEU A 5 5.25 -5.66 4.70
C LEU A 5 5.44 -4.83 3.43
N VAL A 6 4.54 -3.88 3.19
CA VAL A 6 4.41 -3.19 1.90
C VAL A 6 4.46 -1.68 2.10
N SER A 7 5.19 -1.01 1.22
CA SER A 7 5.20 0.45 1.07
C SER A 7 4.84 0.79 -0.36
N THR A 8 3.69 1.45 -0.52
CA THR A 8 3.13 1.91 -1.80
C THR A 8 3.72 3.28 -2.15
N PRO A 9 3.54 3.81 -3.39
CA PRO A 9 3.83 5.22 -3.68
C PRO A 9 3.14 6.14 -2.65
N TRP A 10 3.66 7.32 -2.30
CA TRP A 10 4.65 8.12 -3.01
C TRP A 10 5.92 8.51 -2.23
N PRO A 11 6.54 7.68 -1.36
CA PRO A 11 7.83 8.02 -0.74
C PRO A 11 8.89 8.35 -1.80
N LEU A 12 9.80 9.27 -1.48
CA LEU A 12 10.91 9.57 -2.37
C LEU A 12 11.77 8.32 -2.61
N PHE A 13 12.09 8.03 -3.87
CA PHE A 13 12.80 6.81 -4.26
C PHE A 13 14.21 6.70 -3.65
N ASN A 14 14.82 7.84 -3.32
CA ASN A 14 16.14 7.93 -2.68
C ASN A 14 16.09 7.83 -1.14
N ARG A 15 14.90 7.59 -0.56
CA ARG A 15 14.72 7.37 0.88
C ARG A 15 14.28 5.93 1.13
N PRO A 16 15.09 5.12 1.83
CA PRO A 16 14.66 3.78 2.23
C PRO A 16 13.52 3.88 3.25
N SER A 17 12.59 2.93 3.22
CA SER A 17 11.55 2.85 4.27
C SER A 17 12.16 2.33 5.56
N ILE A 18 12.47 3.25 6.47
CA ILE A 18 12.89 2.92 7.82
C ILE A 18 11.81 2.11 8.56
N GLN A 19 10.52 2.38 8.28
CA GLN A 19 9.40 1.68 8.90
C GLN A 19 9.46 0.18 8.59
N LEU A 20 9.61 -0.18 7.31
CA LEU A 20 9.70 -1.59 6.92
C LEU A 20 10.97 -2.24 7.46
N GLY A 21 12.09 -1.52 7.46
CA GLY A 21 13.36 -1.98 8.01
C GLY A 21 13.26 -2.31 9.50
N SER A 22 12.74 -1.38 10.30
CA SER A 22 12.55 -1.53 11.75
C SER A 22 11.60 -2.68 12.07
N LEU A 23 10.42 -2.73 11.44
CA LEU A 23 9.44 -3.80 11.67
C LEU A 23 10.00 -5.17 11.30
N LYS A 24 10.70 -5.29 10.16
CA LYS A 24 11.32 -6.54 9.75
C LYS A 24 12.39 -7.00 10.73
N ALA A 25 13.28 -6.10 11.14
CA ALA A 25 14.34 -6.42 12.10
C ALA A 25 13.74 -6.86 13.44
N PHE A 26 12.75 -6.12 13.96
CA PHE A 26 12.09 -6.42 15.22
C PHE A 26 11.39 -7.78 15.22
N ILE A 27 10.59 -8.08 14.17
CA ILE A 27 9.90 -9.36 14.07
C ILE A 27 10.89 -10.51 13.87
N SER A 28 11.92 -10.32 13.05
CA SER A 28 12.90 -11.39 12.79
C SER A 28 13.74 -11.73 14.03
N ASP A 29 13.99 -10.76 14.91
CA ASP A 29 14.66 -10.96 16.19
C ASP A 29 13.76 -11.65 17.22
N ARG A 30 12.49 -11.23 17.33
CA ARG A 30 11.57 -11.73 18.36
C ARG A 30 10.83 -13.02 17.98
N LEU A 31 10.64 -13.27 16.68
CA LEU A 31 9.91 -14.42 16.12
C LEU A 31 10.72 -15.06 14.97
N PRO A 32 11.82 -15.78 15.26
CA PRO A 32 12.73 -16.33 14.25
C PRO A 32 12.07 -17.29 13.23
N GLU A 33 10.95 -17.91 13.59
CA GLU A 33 10.14 -18.80 12.75
C GLU A 33 9.24 -18.07 11.74
N VAL A 34 9.14 -16.74 11.85
CA VAL A 34 8.36 -15.87 10.96
C VAL A 34 9.27 -15.29 9.89
N LYS A 35 8.98 -15.61 8.62
CA LYS A 35 9.64 -15.00 7.47
C LYS A 35 8.96 -13.68 7.12
N VAL A 36 9.73 -12.60 7.07
CA VAL A 36 9.24 -11.25 6.73
C VAL A 36 9.80 -10.81 5.37
N ASP A 37 8.92 -10.70 4.39
CA ASP A 37 9.22 -10.13 3.08
C ASP A 37 8.83 -8.65 3.06
N THR A 38 9.66 -7.81 2.45
CA THR A 38 9.43 -6.36 2.36
C THR A 38 9.29 -5.93 0.90
N PHE A 39 8.23 -5.21 0.60
CA PHE A 39 7.86 -4.76 -0.75
C PHE A 39 7.85 -3.24 -0.83
N HIS A 40 8.81 -2.70 -1.58
CA HIS A 40 8.96 -1.27 -1.83
C HIS A 40 8.37 -0.91 -3.20
N LEU A 41 7.06 -1.07 -3.34
CA LEU A 41 6.35 -0.95 -4.63
C LEU A 41 6.57 0.43 -5.29
N TYR A 42 6.77 1.45 -4.46
CA TYR A 42 7.09 2.81 -4.90
C TYR A 42 8.34 2.91 -5.78
N LEU A 43 9.32 2.03 -5.63
CA LEU A 43 10.53 2.02 -6.47
C LEU A 43 10.22 1.59 -7.91
N GLN A 44 9.35 0.61 -8.08
CA GLN A 44 8.95 0.12 -9.40
C GLN A 44 8.05 1.15 -10.10
N VAL A 45 7.17 1.83 -9.35
CA VAL A 45 6.37 2.94 -9.87
C VAL A 45 7.27 4.13 -10.27
N ALA A 46 8.28 4.46 -9.45
CA ALA A 46 9.24 5.51 -9.79
C ALA A 46 10.02 5.20 -11.08
N ALA A 47 10.48 3.96 -11.23
CA ALA A 47 11.15 3.51 -12.45
C ALA A 47 10.22 3.57 -13.68
N ALA A 48 8.96 3.14 -13.53
CA ALA A 48 7.99 3.16 -14.62
C ALA A 48 7.64 4.59 -15.07
N LEU A 49 7.42 5.51 -14.12
CA LEU A 49 7.11 6.90 -14.43
C LEU A 49 8.31 7.69 -14.97
N GLY A 50 9.51 7.35 -14.50
CA GLY A 50 10.71 8.15 -14.65
C GLY A 50 10.93 9.03 -13.42
N TYR A 51 12.18 9.06 -12.94
CA TYR A 51 12.52 9.67 -11.64
C TYR A 51 12.15 11.15 -11.51
N PRO A 52 12.36 12.03 -12.50
CA PRO A 52 12.02 13.45 -12.35
C PRO A 52 10.51 13.70 -12.19
N LEU A 53 9.68 12.98 -12.96
CA LEU A 53 8.23 13.06 -12.84
C LEU A 53 7.75 12.51 -11.49
N TYR A 54 8.27 11.34 -11.10
CA TYR A 54 7.91 10.73 -9.83
C TYR A 54 8.28 11.63 -8.64
N GLU A 55 9.49 12.20 -8.63
CA GLU A 55 9.94 13.12 -7.58
C GLU A 55 9.01 14.33 -7.44
N GLU A 56 8.65 14.95 -8.55
CA GLU A 56 7.75 16.11 -8.54
C GLU A 56 6.35 15.76 -7.99
N ILE A 57 5.80 14.60 -8.35
CA ILE A 57 4.52 14.11 -7.82
C ILE A 57 4.63 13.84 -6.31
N SER A 58 5.69 13.13 -5.90
CA SER A 58 5.94 12.72 -4.51
C SER A 58 6.08 13.88 -3.51
N GLN A 59 6.46 15.06 -3.98
CA GLN A 59 6.65 16.23 -3.12
C GLN A 59 5.34 16.93 -2.73
N SER A 60 4.19 16.54 -3.30
CA SER A 60 2.91 17.20 -3.04
C SER A 60 1.76 16.21 -2.94
N ALA A 61 1.13 16.12 -1.75
CA ALA A 61 -0.11 15.37 -1.56
C ALA A 61 -1.19 15.75 -2.58
N TRP A 62 -1.21 17.01 -2.99
CA TRP A 62 -2.15 17.54 -3.95
C TRP A 62 -1.90 17.09 -5.40
N LEU A 63 -0.72 16.57 -5.71
CA LEU A 63 -0.39 15.93 -6.99
C LEU A 63 -0.48 14.41 -6.88
N ALA A 64 -0.02 13.86 -5.75
CA ALA A 64 0.06 12.42 -5.50
C ALA A 64 -1.30 11.73 -5.28
N GLU A 65 -2.14 12.26 -4.38
CA GLU A 65 -3.40 11.62 -3.99
C GLU A 65 -4.43 11.56 -5.15
N PRO A 66 -4.61 12.60 -6.00
CA PRO A 66 -5.57 12.55 -7.10
C PRO A 66 -5.34 11.39 -8.08
N LEU A 67 -4.10 10.96 -8.29
CA LEU A 67 -3.76 9.98 -9.31
C LEU A 67 -4.32 8.59 -8.97
N TYR A 68 -4.11 8.12 -7.74
CA TYR A 68 -4.71 6.87 -7.29
C TYR A 68 -6.17 7.03 -6.86
N ALA A 69 -6.61 8.23 -6.45
CA ALA A 69 -8.03 8.51 -6.24
C ALA A 69 -8.85 8.31 -7.52
N ALA A 70 -8.35 8.76 -8.68
CA ALA A 70 -9.02 8.55 -9.96
C ALA A 70 -9.14 7.07 -10.35
N LEU A 71 -8.18 6.24 -9.94
CA LEU A 71 -8.23 4.79 -10.15
C LEU A 71 -9.16 4.06 -9.18
N LEU A 72 -9.37 4.62 -7.98
CA LEU A 72 -10.30 4.10 -6.97
C LEU A 72 -11.75 4.48 -7.26
N TYR A 73 -11.96 5.72 -7.72
CA TYR A 73 -13.27 6.36 -7.86
C TYR A 73 -13.44 6.87 -9.30
N PRO A 74 -13.54 5.97 -10.30
CA PRO A 74 -13.67 6.36 -11.70
C PRO A 74 -14.94 7.20 -11.96
N GLU A 75 -15.98 7.06 -11.13
CA GLU A 75 -17.18 7.89 -11.16
C GLU A 75 -16.92 9.36 -10.81
N GLN A 76 -15.82 9.67 -10.12
CA GLN A 76 -15.39 11.03 -9.76
C GLN A 76 -14.30 11.58 -10.68
N LEU A 77 -13.96 10.88 -11.76
CA LEU A 77 -12.80 11.17 -12.61
C LEU A 77 -12.75 12.63 -13.08
N GLU A 78 -13.86 13.18 -13.57
CA GLU A 78 -13.92 14.56 -14.07
C GLU A 78 -13.61 15.58 -12.96
N ALA A 79 -14.12 15.36 -11.75
CA ALA A 79 -13.87 16.26 -10.62
C ALA A 79 -12.39 16.21 -10.18
N ILE A 80 -11.82 15.00 -10.14
CA ILE A 80 -10.43 14.77 -9.74
C ILE A 80 -9.47 15.34 -10.79
N GLU A 81 -9.74 15.11 -12.08
CA GLU A 81 -8.93 15.66 -13.18
C GLU A 81 -8.94 17.19 -13.17
N ARG A 82 -10.12 17.83 -13.05
CA ARG A 82 -10.22 19.30 -12.93
C ARG A 82 -9.47 19.83 -11.69
N PHE A 83 -9.46 19.07 -10.61
CA PHE A 83 -8.70 19.41 -9.40
C PHE A 83 -7.19 19.34 -9.64
N TRP A 84 -6.71 18.29 -10.30
CA TRP A 84 -5.30 18.07 -10.58
C TRP A 84 -4.76 19.07 -11.61
N ASN A 85 -5.50 19.31 -12.70
CA ASN A 85 -5.13 20.25 -13.77
C ASN A 85 -4.91 21.69 -13.26
N ARG A 86 -5.64 22.11 -12.22
CA ARG A 86 -5.43 23.43 -11.57
C ARG A 86 -4.10 23.56 -10.84
N ARG A 87 -3.44 22.44 -10.52
CA ARG A 87 -2.21 22.39 -9.72
C ARG A 87 -0.96 22.18 -10.55
N VAL A 88 -1.08 21.56 -11.71
CA VAL A 88 0.08 21.22 -12.55
C VAL A 88 0.66 22.40 -13.32
N SER A 89 -0.05 23.53 -13.45
CA SER A 89 0.41 24.67 -14.26
C SER A 89 1.80 25.21 -13.88
N ARG A 90 2.20 25.08 -12.61
CA ARG A 90 3.51 25.53 -12.09
C ARG A 90 4.56 24.42 -11.99
N THR A 91 4.24 23.23 -12.48
CA THR A 91 5.14 22.08 -12.47
C THR A 91 6.05 22.07 -13.69
N ASN A 92 7.15 21.33 -13.62
CA ASN A 92 8.08 21.12 -14.72
C ASN A 92 7.69 19.90 -15.54
N HIS A 93 7.41 18.76 -14.89
CA HIS A 93 7.19 17.47 -15.55
C HIS A 93 5.70 17.13 -15.65
N CYS A 94 4.90 17.35 -14.61
CA CYS A 94 3.48 16.97 -14.59
C CYS A 94 2.67 17.70 -15.67
N LYS A 95 2.98 18.97 -15.96
CA LYS A 95 2.31 19.75 -17.02
C LYS A 95 2.51 19.19 -18.44
N GLN A 96 3.49 18.32 -18.64
CA GLN A 96 3.83 17.79 -19.96
C GLN A 96 3.00 16.56 -20.33
N LEU A 97 2.24 16.01 -19.39
CA LEU A 97 1.48 14.77 -19.58
C LEU A 97 0.00 15.00 -19.30
N PRO A 98 -0.90 14.51 -20.18
CA PRO A 98 -2.32 14.44 -19.87
C PRO A 98 -2.57 13.61 -18.61
N PHE A 99 -3.53 14.03 -17.78
CA PHE A 99 -3.89 13.35 -16.53
C PHE A 99 -4.28 11.88 -16.78
N LEU A 100 -5.11 11.62 -17.79
CA LEU A 100 -5.55 10.26 -18.11
C LEU A 100 -4.41 9.35 -18.54
N GLU A 101 -3.46 9.85 -19.33
CA GLU A 101 -2.27 9.08 -19.74
C GLU A 101 -1.42 8.68 -18.52
N LEU A 102 -1.28 9.57 -17.55
CA LEU A 102 -0.58 9.28 -16.29
C LEU A 102 -1.34 8.22 -15.45
N CYS A 103 -2.67 8.33 -15.35
CA CYS A 103 -3.50 7.33 -14.68
C CYS A 103 -3.43 5.95 -15.36
N GLU A 104 -3.46 5.88 -16.69
CA GLU A 104 -3.31 4.64 -17.46
C GLU A 104 -1.95 4.00 -17.21
N LYS A 105 -0.88 4.81 -17.25
CA LYS A 105 0.49 4.36 -16.95
C LYS A 105 0.61 3.79 -15.54
N LEU A 106 0.03 4.47 -14.55
CA LEU A 106 -0.03 4.00 -13.15
C LEU A 106 -0.82 2.72 -12.99
N SER A 107 -2.00 2.63 -13.63
CA SER A 107 -2.85 1.43 -13.60
C SER A 107 -2.12 0.23 -14.18
N LYS A 108 -1.46 0.41 -15.34
CA LYS A 108 -0.67 -0.63 -15.99
C LYS A 108 0.49 -1.10 -15.11
N CYS A 109 1.37 -0.18 -14.67
CA CYS A 109 2.53 -0.58 -13.87
C CYS A 109 2.12 -1.19 -12.53
N SER A 110 1.07 -0.68 -11.89
CA SER A 110 0.58 -1.24 -10.61
C SER A 110 0.08 -2.67 -10.77
N LYS A 111 -0.64 -2.98 -11.87
CA LYS A 111 -1.06 -4.35 -12.18
C LYS A 111 0.12 -5.28 -12.43
N GLU A 112 1.11 -4.83 -13.19
CA GLU A 112 2.34 -5.60 -13.46
C GLU A 112 3.09 -5.92 -12.16
N ILE A 113 3.29 -4.92 -11.31
CA ILE A 113 3.91 -5.06 -9.99
C ILE A 113 3.18 -6.09 -9.12
N LEU A 114 1.86 -5.99 -9.05
CA LEU A 114 1.03 -6.88 -8.23
C LEU A 114 1.04 -8.31 -8.75
N SER A 115 0.95 -8.50 -10.07
CA SER A 115 0.92 -9.81 -10.73
C SER A 115 2.22 -10.61 -10.58
N ALA A 116 3.33 -9.94 -10.28
CA ALA A 116 4.63 -10.57 -10.07
C ALA A 116 4.73 -11.32 -8.73
N GLN A 117 3.73 -11.19 -7.85
CA GLN A 117 3.75 -11.78 -6.51
C GLN A 117 2.51 -12.63 -6.26
N ASP A 118 2.73 -13.82 -5.71
CA ASP A 118 1.66 -14.64 -5.13
C ASP A 118 1.34 -14.13 -3.72
N TRP A 119 0.32 -13.28 -3.62
CA TRP A 119 -0.12 -12.68 -2.35
C TRP A 119 -0.82 -13.68 -1.42
N ALA A 120 -1.38 -14.76 -1.95
CA ALA A 120 -2.10 -15.77 -1.17
C ALA A 120 -1.16 -16.61 -0.29
N ARG A 121 0.15 -16.61 -0.59
CA ARG A 121 1.16 -17.33 0.22
C ARG A 121 1.42 -16.71 1.60
N TYR A 122 0.98 -15.49 1.83
CA TYR A 122 1.20 -14.77 3.09
C TYR A 122 0.05 -15.04 4.07
N ARG A 123 0.36 -15.05 5.38
CA ARG A 123 -0.67 -15.13 6.42
C ARG A 123 -1.11 -13.77 6.94
N LEU A 124 -0.37 -12.71 6.63
CA LEU A 124 -0.68 -11.33 6.96
C LEU A 124 0.04 -10.42 5.97
N ILE A 125 -0.65 -9.38 5.52
CA ILE A 125 -0.07 -8.32 4.69
C ILE A 125 -0.22 -7.00 5.46
N GLY A 126 0.92 -6.39 5.80
CA GLY A 126 0.98 -5.11 6.49
C GLY A 126 1.34 -3.98 5.54
N LEU A 127 0.60 -2.86 5.59
CA LEU A 127 0.95 -1.64 4.86
C LEU A 127 1.38 -0.55 5.82
N SER A 128 2.53 0.07 5.53
CA SER A 128 2.97 1.29 6.19
C SER A 128 2.47 2.49 5.39
N VAL A 129 1.49 3.22 5.93
CA VAL A 129 0.79 4.33 5.32
C VAL A 129 1.22 5.64 5.99
N CYS A 130 2.02 6.43 5.28
CA CYS A 130 2.48 7.75 5.72
C CYS A 130 1.88 8.87 4.83
N PHE A 131 2.53 10.04 4.84
CA PHE A 131 2.10 11.23 4.12
C PHE A 131 2.03 11.01 2.61
N SER A 132 0.95 11.47 1.97
CA SER A 132 0.70 11.32 0.53
C SER A 132 0.66 9.86 0.04
N GLN A 133 0.22 8.91 0.88
CA GLN A 133 0.12 7.50 0.51
C GLN A 133 -1.29 6.92 0.74
N LEU A 134 -2.30 7.75 1.05
CA LEU A 134 -3.58 7.18 1.49
C LEU A 134 -4.29 6.48 0.33
N THR A 135 -4.58 7.21 -0.74
CA THR A 135 -5.30 6.68 -1.92
C THR A 135 -4.51 5.59 -2.63
N SER A 136 -3.18 5.72 -2.73
CA SER A 136 -2.33 4.65 -3.26
C SER A 136 -2.42 3.39 -2.39
N SER A 137 -2.33 3.52 -1.06
CA SER A 137 -2.45 2.38 -0.15
C SER A 137 -3.80 1.70 -0.27
N ILE A 138 -4.90 2.46 -0.27
CA ILE A 138 -6.24 1.89 -0.46
C ILE A 138 -6.35 1.19 -1.82
N TYR A 139 -5.85 1.80 -2.90
CA TYR A 139 -5.84 1.18 -4.23
C TYR A 139 -5.14 -0.18 -4.22
N PHE A 140 -3.91 -0.23 -3.69
CA PHE A 140 -3.14 -1.48 -3.62
C PHE A 140 -3.79 -2.50 -2.69
N ILE A 141 -4.37 -2.08 -1.56
CA ILE A 141 -5.14 -2.96 -0.65
C ILE A 141 -6.30 -3.62 -1.40
N THR A 142 -7.12 -2.83 -2.11
CA THR A 142 -8.27 -3.35 -2.85
C THR A 142 -7.85 -4.28 -3.99
N GLN A 143 -6.71 -4.02 -4.66
CA GLN A 143 -6.22 -4.97 -5.67
C GLN A 143 -5.66 -6.25 -5.04
N ILE A 144 -4.89 -6.15 -3.95
CA ILE A 144 -4.35 -7.32 -3.23
C ILE A 144 -5.50 -8.19 -2.70
N ARG A 145 -6.56 -7.60 -2.14
CA ARG A 145 -7.74 -8.33 -1.66
C ARG A 145 -8.38 -9.18 -2.75
N LYS A 146 -8.44 -8.70 -4.00
CA LYS A 146 -8.96 -9.48 -5.14
C LYS A 146 -8.10 -10.70 -5.46
N MET A 147 -6.79 -10.63 -5.19
CA MET A 147 -5.82 -11.70 -5.46
C MET A 147 -5.65 -12.66 -4.28
N ALA A 148 -5.91 -12.18 -3.06
CA ALA A 148 -5.73 -12.90 -1.81
C ALA A 148 -6.91 -12.61 -0.85
N PRO A 149 -8.13 -13.11 -1.16
CA PRO A 149 -9.35 -12.74 -0.44
C PRO A 149 -9.33 -13.11 1.05
N ASP A 150 -8.63 -14.18 1.42
CA ASP A 150 -8.61 -14.71 2.78
C ASP A 150 -7.43 -14.18 3.63
N VAL A 151 -6.51 -13.44 3.04
CA VAL A 151 -5.31 -12.96 3.76
C VAL A 151 -5.66 -11.69 4.53
N PRO A 152 -5.54 -11.64 5.86
CA PRO A 152 -5.83 -10.42 6.61
C PRO A 152 -4.86 -9.30 6.22
N ILE A 153 -5.38 -8.08 6.18
CA ILE A 153 -4.63 -6.87 5.85
C ILE A 153 -4.60 -5.96 7.08
N VAL A 154 -3.41 -5.58 7.51
CA VAL A 154 -3.21 -4.59 8.57
C VAL A 154 -2.62 -3.31 7.99
N VAL A 155 -3.12 -2.15 8.41
CA VAL A 155 -2.53 -0.85 8.08
C VAL A 155 -2.02 -0.17 9.33
N GLY A 156 -0.92 0.56 9.20
CA GLY A 156 -0.37 1.40 10.27
C GLY A 156 0.42 2.57 9.70
N GLY A 157 0.96 3.41 10.58
CA GLY A 157 1.69 4.63 10.20
C GLY A 157 0.96 5.90 10.61
N SER A 158 1.52 7.07 10.28
CA SER A 158 1.03 8.36 10.78
C SER A 158 -0.41 8.66 10.37
N SER A 159 -0.86 8.12 9.24
CA SER A 159 -2.23 8.29 8.73
C SER A 159 -3.27 7.41 9.44
N CYS A 160 -2.84 6.54 10.36
CA CYS A 160 -3.68 5.57 11.06
C CYS A 160 -3.93 5.94 12.54
N ALA A 161 -3.47 7.11 13.01
CA ALA A 161 -3.66 7.55 14.39
C ALA A 161 -5.05 8.16 14.63
N GLY A 162 -5.56 7.98 15.84
CA GLY A 162 -6.77 8.60 16.36
C GLY A 162 -8.03 8.32 15.54
N ALA A 163 -8.81 9.37 15.29
CA ALA A 163 -10.10 9.27 14.58
C ALA A 163 -9.94 8.78 13.13
N LEU A 164 -8.81 9.09 12.47
CA LEU A 164 -8.55 8.66 11.09
C LEU A 164 -8.40 7.13 11.01
N GLY A 165 -7.65 6.51 11.92
CA GLY A 165 -7.51 5.05 11.96
C GLY A 165 -8.85 4.32 12.09
N LYS A 166 -9.74 4.81 12.97
CA LYS A 166 -11.09 4.26 13.13
C LYS A 166 -11.94 4.43 11.85
N SER A 167 -11.84 5.60 11.22
CA SER A 167 -12.54 5.86 9.95
C SER A 167 -12.07 4.92 8.85
N LEU A 168 -10.78 4.58 8.78
CA LEU A 168 -10.26 3.65 7.78
C LEU A 168 -10.91 2.26 7.89
N LEU A 169 -10.98 1.70 9.10
CA LEU A 169 -11.66 0.41 9.35
C LEU A 169 -13.14 0.45 8.99
N GLN A 170 -13.82 1.55 9.30
CA GLN A 170 -15.25 1.69 9.04
C GLN A 170 -15.57 1.89 7.56
N THR A 171 -14.67 2.52 6.81
CA THR A 171 -14.90 2.93 5.41
C THR A 171 -14.42 1.88 4.42
N PHE A 172 -13.32 1.19 4.71
CA PHE A 172 -12.65 0.29 3.78
C PHE A 172 -12.70 -1.17 4.29
N PRO A 173 -13.66 -1.99 3.85
CA PRO A 173 -13.85 -3.35 4.35
C PRO A 173 -12.67 -4.29 4.03
N ASP A 174 -11.82 -3.92 3.08
CA ASP A 174 -10.62 -4.68 2.74
C ASP A 174 -9.55 -4.60 3.84
N ILE A 175 -9.63 -3.62 4.75
CA ILE A 175 -8.73 -3.46 5.90
C ILE A 175 -9.26 -4.27 7.07
N THR A 176 -8.47 -5.26 7.52
CA THR A 176 -8.84 -6.13 8.64
C THR A 176 -8.45 -5.54 9.99
N PHE A 177 -7.27 -4.91 10.06
CA PHE A 177 -6.71 -4.37 11.29
C PHE A 177 -6.09 -2.99 11.08
N VAL A 178 -6.11 -2.16 12.12
CA VAL A 178 -5.35 -0.91 12.19
C VAL A 178 -4.44 -0.96 13.41
N ILE A 179 -3.17 -0.62 13.20
CA ILE A 179 -2.20 -0.38 14.27
C ILE A 179 -1.99 1.13 14.39
N GLU A 180 -2.24 1.64 15.59
CA GLU A 180 -2.01 3.03 15.98
C GLU A 180 -0.71 3.14 16.81
N GLY A 181 0.07 4.19 16.57
CA GLY A 181 1.31 4.46 17.29
C GLY A 181 2.50 3.63 16.80
N GLU A 182 3.37 3.22 17.74
CA GLU A 182 4.53 2.35 17.47
C GLU A 182 4.07 0.97 17.02
N GLY A 183 4.62 0.50 15.90
CA GLY A 183 4.08 -0.66 15.20
C GLY A 183 4.66 -1.99 15.64
N GLU A 184 5.85 -1.98 16.25
CA GLU A 184 6.68 -3.15 16.55
C GLU A 184 5.97 -4.16 17.46
N LEU A 185 5.57 -3.71 18.65
CA LEU A 185 4.91 -4.56 19.64
C LEU A 185 3.50 -4.99 19.21
N PRO A 186 2.61 -4.10 18.72
CA PRO A 186 1.30 -4.52 18.26
C PRO A 186 1.34 -5.48 17.06
N LEU A 187 2.25 -5.23 16.10
CA LEU A 187 2.40 -6.13 14.95
C LEU A 187 2.89 -7.52 15.40
N MET A 188 3.85 -7.58 16.32
CA MET A 188 4.33 -8.85 16.87
C MET A 188 3.19 -9.65 17.52
N LYS A 189 2.37 -9.00 18.35
CA LYS A 189 1.21 -9.65 18.98
C LYS A 189 0.21 -10.18 17.95
N LEU A 190 -0.12 -9.36 16.95
CA LEU A 190 -1.01 -9.75 15.87
C LEU A 190 -0.47 -10.95 15.08
N VAL A 191 0.83 -10.96 14.79
CA VAL A 191 1.53 -12.06 14.12
C VAL A 191 1.44 -13.34 14.95
N GLN A 192 1.63 -13.26 16.28
CA GLN A 192 1.49 -14.42 17.17
C GLN A 192 0.06 -14.96 17.19
N GLU A 193 -0.96 -14.10 17.26
CA GLU A 193 -2.38 -14.49 17.20
C GLU A 193 -2.74 -15.18 15.88
N ILE A 194 -2.24 -14.68 14.76
CA ILE A 194 -2.45 -15.31 13.44
C ILE A 194 -1.72 -16.65 13.33
N ALA A 195 -0.57 -16.81 14.01
CA ALA A 195 0.17 -18.06 14.02
C ALA A 195 -0.55 -19.19 14.80
N THR A 196 -1.27 -18.84 15.87
CA THR A 196 -2.05 -19.82 16.67
C THR A 196 -3.37 -20.20 16.02
N THR A 197 -3.90 -19.34 15.14
CA THR A 197 -5.11 -19.61 14.38
C THR A 197 -4.79 -20.62 13.26
N LYS A 198 -5.22 -21.88 13.41
CA LYS A 198 -5.06 -22.92 12.37
C LYS A 198 -5.60 -22.38 11.03
N ALA A 199 -4.87 -22.62 9.94
CA ALA A 199 -5.48 -22.46 8.62
C ALA A 199 -6.71 -23.37 8.55
N PRO A 200 -7.81 -22.95 7.88
CA PRO A 200 -8.88 -23.89 7.56
C PRO A 200 -8.25 -25.10 6.86
N ASP A 201 -8.56 -26.29 7.36
CA ASP A 201 -8.06 -27.54 6.79
C ASP A 201 -8.39 -27.53 5.29
N ALA A 202 -7.37 -27.71 4.45
CA ALA A 202 -7.60 -28.00 3.05
C ALA A 202 -8.52 -29.23 3.00
N PRO A 203 -9.63 -29.22 2.22
CA PRO A 203 -10.52 -30.37 2.17
C PRO A 203 -9.69 -31.60 1.79
N ALA A 204 -9.77 -32.63 2.63
CA ALA A 204 -9.12 -33.90 2.35
C ALA A 204 -9.56 -34.37 0.95
N PRO A 205 -8.62 -34.76 0.07
CA PRO A 205 -8.99 -35.27 -1.23
C PRO A 205 -9.75 -36.59 -1.06
N GLY A 206 -11.07 -36.53 -1.28
CA GLY A 206 -11.92 -37.67 -1.57
C GLY A 206 -12.31 -38.57 -0.38
N THR A 207 -13.60 -38.56 -0.07
CA THR A 207 -14.35 -39.74 0.35
C THR A 207 -15.64 -39.80 -0.45
#